data_AF-A0A401NL04-F1
#
_entry.id   AF-A0A401NL04-F1
#
_cell.length_a   1.000
_cell.length_b   1.000
_cell.length_c   1.000
_cell.angle_alpha   90.00
_cell.angle_beta   90.00
_cell.angle_gamma   90.00
#
_symmetry.space_group_name_H-M   'P 1'
#
loop_
_entity.id
_entity.type
_entity.pdbx_description
1 polymer ?
#
loop_
_entity_poly.entity_id
_entity_poly.type
_entity_poly.pdbx_seq_one_letter_code
_entity_poly.pdbx_strand_id
1 'polypeptide(L)'
;MDEVVVGSLKVKECVIFQCNICHSVLGDSLQLCGSNSTLNLLICLRVTETVELDPTTLIGGQSLIPDCFYKSLYCSYCRANVGIVPSSTTDTYSQLRGLYCFDKGALDCYVLQSNSEVVATALNLGPQCLAQHIGELKRQLVVAHCRLMAAVKKLDELVGEESGLATSILESEHVA
;
A
#
# COMPACT_ATOMS: atom_id res chain seq x y z
N MET A 1 14.92 13.60 17.94
CA MET A 1 14.97 13.37 16.48
C MET A 1 15.03 11.87 16.32
N ASP A 2 13.91 11.24 15.98
CA ASP A 2 13.91 9.81 15.70
C ASP A 2 14.48 9.61 14.28
N GLU A 3 15.60 8.90 14.19
CA GLU A 3 16.11 8.42 12.92
C GLU A 3 15.08 7.49 12.29
N VAL A 4 14.41 7.97 11.24
CA VAL A 4 13.58 7.12 10.39
C VAL A 4 14.53 6.26 9.56
N VAL A 5 14.86 5.08 10.10
CA VAL A 5 15.55 4.04 9.34
C VAL A 5 14.65 3.67 8.15
N VAL A 6 15.08 4.06 6.95
CA VAL A 6 14.40 3.75 5.69
C VAL A 6 14.22 2.23 5.60
N GLY A 7 12.97 1.77 5.55
CA GLY A 7 12.62 0.34 5.57
C GLY A 7 12.12 -0.21 6.90
N SER A 8 12.01 0.60 7.95
CA SER A 8 11.44 0.17 9.23
C SER A 8 9.92 0.26 9.22
N LEU A 9 9.25 -0.86 9.44
CA LEU A 9 7.80 -0.90 9.52
C LEU A 9 7.33 -0.73 10.96
N LYS A 10 6.38 0.18 11.20
CA LYS A 10 5.82 0.36 12.55
C LYS A 10 4.92 -0.82 12.87
N VAL A 11 5.33 -1.64 13.84
CA VAL A 11 4.56 -2.77 14.38
C VAL A 11 3.12 -2.38 14.75
N LYS A 12 2.90 -1.10 15.11
CA LYS A 12 1.58 -0.55 15.46
C LYS A 12 0.54 -0.64 14.33
N GLU A 13 0.95 -0.83 13.08
CA GLU A 13 0.05 -0.88 11.91
C GLU A 13 -0.12 -2.30 11.33
N CYS A 14 0.45 -3.30 12.00
CA CYS A 14 0.45 -4.69 11.53
C CYS A 14 -0.71 -5.50 12.06
N VAL A 15 -1.44 -6.14 11.15
CA VAL A 15 -2.48 -7.12 11.46
C VAL A 15 -2.12 -8.42 10.75
N ILE A 16 -2.20 -9.54 11.47
CA ILE A 16 -2.00 -10.88 10.94
C ILE A 16 -3.38 -11.50 10.70
N PHE A 17 -3.57 -12.13 9.54
CA PHE A 17 -4.80 -12.83 9.17
C PHE A 17 -4.63 -14.32 9.41
N GLN A 18 -5.55 -14.92 10.17
CA GLN A 18 -5.50 -16.31 10.60
C GLN A 18 -6.77 -17.04 10.18
N CYS A 19 -6.63 -18.33 9.87
CA CYS A 19 -7.79 -19.20 9.69
C CYS A 19 -8.57 -19.29 11.01
N ASN A 20 -9.88 -19.03 10.98
CA ASN A 20 -10.71 -19.06 12.19
C ASN A 20 -10.96 -20.48 12.76
N ILE A 21 -10.50 -21.53 12.08
CA ILE A 21 -10.63 -22.92 12.55
C ILE A 21 -9.36 -23.41 13.25
N CYS A 22 -8.18 -23.14 12.66
CA CYS A 22 -6.91 -23.71 13.15
C CYS A 22 -5.84 -22.66 13.48
N HIS A 23 -6.18 -21.37 13.37
CA HIS A 23 -5.30 -20.22 13.62
C HIS A 23 -4.02 -20.17 12.77
N SER A 24 -3.91 -20.98 11.71
CA SER A 24 -2.81 -20.89 10.75
C SER A 24 -2.77 -19.50 10.11
N VAL A 25 -1.57 -18.92 9.99
CA VAL A 25 -1.35 -17.59 9.42
C VAL A 25 -1.47 -17.61 7.91
N LEU A 26 -2.53 -16.99 7.38
CA LEU A 26 -2.84 -16.97 5.94
C LEU A 26 -2.27 -15.74 5.21
N GLY A 27 -1.95 -14.68 5.95
CA GLY A 27 -1.41 -13.44 5.41
C GLY A 27 -1.28 -12.34 6.45
N ASP A 28 -0.97 -11.13 6.00
CA ASP A 28 -0.81 -9.95 6.85
C ASP A 28 -1.21 -8.65 6.11
N SER A 29 -1.31 -7.56 6.88
CA SER A 29 -1.71 -6.25 6.36
C SER A 29 -0.72 -5.60 5.39
N LEU A 30 0.50 -6.12 5.23
CA LEU A 30 1.51 -5.54 4.32
C LEU A 30 1.22 -5.85 2.86
N GLN A 31 0.47 -6.92 2.61
CA GLN A 31 0.04 -7.32 1.27
C GLN A 31 -1.46 -7.03 1.05
N LEU A 32 -2.10 -6.33 1.99
CA LEU A 32 -3.50 -5.96 1.90
C LEU A 32 -3.72 -4.86 0.85
N CYS A 33 -4.58 -5.12 -0.12
CA CYS A 33 -5.04 -4.13 -1.10
C CYS A 33 -6.26 -3.36 -0.56
N GLY A 34 -7.05 -3.97 0.30
CA GLY A 34 -8.20 -3.34 0.96
C GLY A 34 -9.23 -4.36 1.44
N SER A 35 -10.40 -3.88 1.81
CA SER A 35 -11.54 -4.73 2.13
C SER A 35 -12.82 -4.23 1.46
N ASN A 36 -13.77 -5.14 1.24
CA ASN A 36 -15.10 -4.82 0.72
C ASN A 36 -16.14 -5.31 1.73
N SER A 37 -16.73 -4.38 2.47
CA SER A 37 -17.72 -4.70 3.51
C SER A 37 -19.00 -5.30 2.93
N THR A 38 -19.43 -4.87 1.74
CA THR A 38 -20.66 -5.38 1.10
C THR A 38 -20.54 -6.85 0.72
N LEU A 39 -19.35 -7.26 0.25
CA LEU A 39 -19.06 -8.66 -0.11
C LEU A 39 -18.47 -9.47 1.05
N ASN A 40 -18.28 -8.85 2.21
CA ASN A 40 -17.57 -9.44 3.36
C ASN A 40 -16.16 -9.95 3.01
N LEU A 41 -15.41 -9.22 2.17
CA LEU A 41 -14.12 -9.65 1.66
C LEU A 41 -12.94 -8.87 2.23
N LEU A 42 -11.83 -9.56 2.38
CA LEU A 42 -10.50 -9.01 2.60
C LEU A 42 -9.61 -9.35 1.39
N ILE A 43 -8.98 -8.35 0.80
CA ILE A 43 -8.35 -8.46 -0.52
C ILE A 43 -6.84 -8.28 -0.39
N CYS A 44 -6.08 -9.30 -0.78
CA CYS A 44 -4.62 -9.33 -0.69
C CYS A 44 -3.96 -9.55 -2.06
N LEU A 45 -2.78 -8.95 -2.23
CA LEU A 45 -1.91 -9.16 -3.38
C LEU A 45 -1.16 -10.49 -3.29
N ARG A 46 -0.77 -10.88 -2.07
CA ARG A 46 -0.05 -12.12 -1.76
C ARG A 46 -0.58 -12.74 -0.47
N VAL A 47 -0.36 -14.04 -0.35
CA VAL A 47 -0.74 -14.88 0.79
C VAL A 47 0.46 -15.74 1.20
N THR A 48 0.38 -16.38 2.35
CA THR A 48 1.41 -17.33 2.81
C THR A 48 1.30 -18.67 2.08
N GLU A 49 2.31 -19.52 2.25
CA GLU A 49 2.31 -20.90 1.76
C GLU A 49 1.26 -21.81 2.42
N THR A 50 0.60 -21.34 3.49
CA THR A 50 -0.46 -22.08 4.18
C THR A 50 -1.82 -21.93 3.51
N VAL A 51 -1.87 -21.27 2.36
CA VAL A 51 -3.07 -21.09 1.53
C VAL A 51 -2.87 -21.86 0.23
N GLU A 52 -3.76 -22.81 -0.03
CA GLU A 52 -3.77 -23.61 -1.26
C GLU A 52 -4.83 -23.09 -2.22
N LEU A 53 -4.47 -22.98 -3.49
CA LEU A 53 -5.37 -22.63 -4.59
C LEU A 53 -5.87 -23.90 -5.27
N ASP A 54 -7.17 -24.12 -5.28
CA ASP A 54 -7.78 -25.19 -6.05
C ASP A 54 -7.56 -24.93 -7.55
N PRO A 55 -7.02 -25.89 -8.32
CA PRO A 55 -6.83 -25.71 -9.76
C PRO A 55 -8.16 -25.58 -10.53
N THR A 56 -9.28 -26.03 -9.93
CA THR A 56 -10.60 -26.08 -10.55
C THR A 56 -11.23 -24.70 -10.62
N THR A 57 -11.64 -24.30 -11.84
CA THR A 57 -12.40 -23.08 -12.06
C THR A 57 -13.90 -23.35 -11.88
N LEU A 58 -14.54 -22.60 -11.00
CA LEU A 58 -15.96 -22.64 -10.68
C LEU A 58 -16.70 -21.41 -11.22
N ILE A 59 -18.03 -21.51 -11.36
CA ILE A 59 -18.91 -20.42 -11.80
C ILE A 59 -19.71 -19.90 -10.59
N GLY A 60 -19.68 -18.59 -10.41
CA GLY A 60 -20.20 -17.87 -9.27
C GLY A 60 -21.69 -17.55 -9.32
N GLY A 61 -22.54 -18.56 -9.09
CA GLY A 61 -23.97 -18.34 -8.84
C GLY A 61 -24.28 -17.86 -7.41
N GLN A 62 -23.58 -18.41 -6.40
CA GLN A 62 -23.69 -18.03 -4.97
C GLN A 62 -22.32 -17.82 -4.32
N SER A 63 -21.30 -17.47 -5.09
CA SER A 63 -19.95 -17.19 -4.56
C SER A 63 -19.87 -15.83 -3.86
N LEU A 64 -18.75 -15.60 -3.18
CA LEU A 64 -18.41 -14.31 -2.55
C LEU A 64 -18.50 -13.11 -3.49
N ILE A 65 -18.28 -13.33 -4.80
CA ILE A 65 -18.47 -12.32 -5.85
C ILE A 65 -19.49 -12.87 -6.84
N PRO A 66 -20.60 -12.16 -7.14
CA PRO A 66 -21.60 -12.62 -8.08
C PRO A 66 -21.10 -12.58 -9.53
N ASP A 67 -21.63 -13.48 -10.36
CA ASP A 67 -21.41 -13.52 -11.82
C ASP A 67 -19.92 -13.56 -12.21
N CYS A 68 -19.12 -14.31 -11.47
CA CYS A 68 -17.68 -14.43 -11.69
C CYS A 68 -17.25 -15.88 -11.98
N PHE A 69 -16.15 -16.06 -12.70
CA PHE A 69 -15.42 -17.32 -12.71
C PHE A 69 -14.30 -17.22 -11.68
N TYR A 70 -14.12 -18.23 -10.84
CA TYR A 70 -13.16 -18.16 -9.74
C TYR A 70 -12.54 -19.51 -9.41
N LYS A 71 -11.46 -19.48 -8.64
CA LYS A 71 -10.84 -20.65 -8.01
C LYS A 71 -10.96 -20.53 -6.50
N SER A 72 -11.20 -21.63 -5.81
CA SER A 72 -11.34 -21.64 -4.35
C SER A 72 -9.99 -21.60 -3.64
N LEU A 73 -9.93 -20.94 -2.48
CA LEU A 73 -8.79 -20.92 -1.57
C LEU A 73 -9.10 -21.78 -0.36
N TYR A 74 -8.13 -22.61 0.05
CA TYR A 74 -8.24 -23.46 1.21
C TYR A 74 -7.06 -23.27 2.16
N CYS A 75 -7.31 -23.39 3.47
CA CYS A 75 -6.22 -23.54 4.42
C CYS A 75 -5.54 -24.91 4.23
N SER A 76 -4.22 -24.93 4.08
CA SER A 76 -3.45 -26.16 3.83
C SER A 76 -3.54 -27.17 4.99
N TYR A 77 -3.74 -26.68 6.22
CA TYR A 77 -3.77 -27.52 7.42
C TYR A 77 -5.15 -28.11 7.70
N CYS A 78 -6.19 -27.26 7.83
CA CYS A 78 -7.53 -27.72 8.22
C CYS A 78 -8.48 -27.93 7.03
N ARG A 79 -8.05 -27.58 5.81
CA ARG A 79 -8.83 -27.72 4.57
C ARG A 79 -10.13 -26.91 4.53
N ALA A 80 -10.31 -25.96 5.45
CA ALA A 80 -11.40 -25.01 5.41
C ALA A 80 -11.30 -24.13 4.16
N ASN A 81 -12.44 -23.85 3.50
CA ASN A 81 -12.49 -22.83 2.48
C ASN A 81 -12.33 -21.46 3.15
N VAL A 82 -11.37 -20.67 2.67
CA VAL A 82 -11.04 -19.36 3.25
C VAL A 82 -11.31 -18.21 2.28
N GLY A 83 -11.71 -18.49 1.04
CA GLY A 83 -11.93 -17.45 0.04
C GLY A 83 -11.82 -17.93 -1.39
N ILE A 84 -11.57 -16.98 -2.30
CA ILE A 84 -11.50 -17.21 -3.75
C ILE A 84 -10.43 -16.34 -4.44
N VAL A 85 -10.03 -16.76 -5.65
CA VAL A 85 -9.32 -15.92 -6.64
C VAL A 85 -10.19 -15.77 -7.88
N PRO A 86 -10.73 -14.57 -8.16
CA PRO A 86 -11.56 -14.33 -9.33
C PRO A 86 -10.71 -14.34 -10.60
N SER A 87 -11.09 -15.16 -11.57
CA SER A 87 -10.46 -15.23 -12.90
C SER A 87 -11.14 -14.30 -13.91
N SER A 88 -12.47 -14.19 -13.83
CA SER A 88 -13.27 -13.27 -14.64
C SER A 88 -14.37 -12.66 -13.79
N THR A 89 -14.72 -11.41 -14.07
CA THR A 89 -15.69 -10.62 -13.32
C THR A 89 -16.40 -9.65 -14.26
N THR A 90 -17.56 -9.17 -13.84
CA THR A 90 -18.18 -7.96 -14.41
C THR A 90 -17.30 -6.72 -14.15
N ASP A 91 -17.61 -5.61 -14.83
CA ASP A 91 -16.85 -4.36 -14.73
C ASP A 91 -16.80 -3.81 -13.29
N THR A 92 -17.88 -4.00 -12.53
CA THR A 92 -18.01 -3.59 -11.12
C THR A 92 -16.94 -4.19 -10.22
N TYR A 93 -16.44 -5.39 -10.56
CA TYR A 93 -15.45 -6.12 -9.77
C TYR A 93 -14.16 -6.41 -10.56
N SER A 94 -13.95 -5.70 -11.67
CA SER A 94 -12.79 -5.86 -12.57
C SER A 94 -11.44 -5.75 -11.86
N GLN A 95 -11.36 -4.92 -10.82
CA GLN A 95 -10.21 -4.71 -9.95
C GLN A 95 -9.86 -5.91 -9.06
N LEU A 96 -10.78 -6.87 -8.86
CA LEU A 96 -10.57 -8.04 -8.00
C LEU A 96 -9.96 -9.23 -8.75
N ARG A 97 -9.87 -9.15 -10.09
CA ARG A 97 -9.33 -10.25 -10.92
C ARG A 97 -7.88 -10.55 -10.57
N GLY A 98 -7.59 -11.83 -10.32
CA GLY A 98 -6.27 -12.32 -9.96
C GLY A 98 -5.82 -12.00 -8.53
N LEU A 99 -6.64 -11.31 -7.73
CA LEU A 99 -6.33 -11.02 -6.33
C LEU A 99 -6.87 -12.11 -5.41
N TYR A 100 -6.20 -12.31 -4.27
CA TYR A 100 -6.64 -13.22 -3.22
C TYR A 100 -7.74 -12.53 -2.40
N CYS A 101 -8.96 -13.04 -2.50
CA CYS A 101 -10.12 -12.51 -1.82
C CYS A 101 -10.55 -13.47 -0.71
N PHE A 102 -10.15 -13.20 0.53
CA PHE A 102 -10.57 -13.98 1.69
C PHE A 102 -11.99 -13.60 2.13
N ASP A 103 -12.79 -14.61 2.48
CA ASP A 103 -14.02 -14.39 3.23
C ASP A 103 -13.65 -13.97 4.65
N LYS A 104 -14.08 -12.76 5.08
CA LYS A 104 -13.86 -12.32 6.46
C LYS A 104 -14.52 -13.24 7.48
N GLY A 105 -15.56 -13.98 7.11
CA GLY A 105 -16.18 -14.99 7.96
C GLY A 105 -15.31 -16.20 8.24
N ALA A 106 -14.28 -16.44 7.43
CA ALA A 106 -13.32 -17.53 7.58
C ALA A 106 -12.02 -17.11 8.29
N LEU A 107 -11.96 -15.85 8.76
CA LEU A 107 -10.76 -15.24 9.30
C LEU A 107 -10.94 -14.68 10.72
N ASP A 108 -9.90 -14.89 11.52
CA ASP A 108 -9.60 -14.08 12.70
C ASP A 108 -8.37 -13.21 12.42
N CYS A 109 -8.29 -12.07 13.11
CA CYS A 109 -7.22 -11.10 12.92
C CYS A 109 -6.49 -10.84 14.24
N TYR A 110 -5.18 -11.03 14.25
CA TYR A 110 -4.34 -10.71 15.39
C TYR A 110 -3.68 -9.34 15.19
N VAL A 111 -4.00 -8.39 16.08
CA VAL A 111 -3.48 -7.01 16.02
C VAL A 111 -2.22 -6.92 16.87
N LEU A 112 -1.06 -6.71 16.22
CA LEU A 112 0.24 -6.70 16.92
C LEU A 112 0.36 -5.55 17.92
N GLN A 113 -0.28 -4.41 17.65
CA GLN A 113 -0.22 -3.24 18.53
C GLN A 113 -0.79 -3.54 19.92
N SER A 114 -1.94 -4.21 19.97
CA SER A 114 -2.71 -4.47 21.18
C SER A 114 -2.53 -5.88 21.72
N ASN A 115 -1.80 -6.75 21.00
CA ASN A 115 -1.67 -8.17 21.30
C ASN A 115 -3.03 -8.84 21.51
N SER A 116 -3.97 -8.55 20.62
CA SER A 116 -5.36 -9.00 20.75
C SER A 116 -5.88 -9.58 19.45
N GLU A 117 -6.70 -10.61 19.57
CA GLU A 117 -7.44 -11.20 18.46
C GLU A 117 -8.79 -10.49 18.30
N VAL A 118 -9.18 -10.25 17.05
CA VAL A 118 -10.41 -9.58 16.65
C VAL A 118 -10.97 -10.29 15.44
N VAL A 119 -12.27 -10.51 15.39
CA VAL A 119 -12.93 -11.12 14.21
C VAL A 119 -12.75 -10.20 12.99
N ALA A 120 -12.41 -10.75 11.83
CA ALA A 120 -12.12 -9.93 10.65
C ALA A 120 -13.32 -9.09 10.17
N THR A 121 -14.55 -9.54 10.43
CA THR A 121 -15.79 -8.82 10.10
C THR A 121 -15.95 -7.52 10.91
N ALA A 122 -15.39 -7.46 12.12
CA ALA A 122 -15.39 -6.25 12.95
C ALA A 122 -14.32 -5.23 12.52
N LEU A 123 -13.35 -5.65 11.71
CA LEU A 123 -12.28 -4.78 11.24
C LEU A 123 -12.66 -4.09 9.93
N ASN A 124 -12.68 -2.76 9.99
CA ASN A 124 -12.70 -1.91 8.81
C ASN A 124 -11.26 -1.60 8.38
N LEU A 125 -10.62 -2.59 7.75
CA LEU A 125 -9.33 -2.41 7.08
C LEU A 125 -9.59 -1.74 5.74
N GLY A 126 -9.95 -0.45 5.80
CA GLY A 126 -10.02 0.38 4.62
C GLY A 126 -8.63 0.51 4.01
N PRO A 127 -8.50 0.60 2.68
CA PRO A 127 -7.22 1.01 2.10
C PRO A 127 -6.82 2.32 2.77
N GLN A 128 -5.61 2.39 3.35
CA GLN A 128 -5.02 3.69 3.69
C GLN A 128 -5.16 4.53 2.43
N CYS A 129 -5.94 5.62 2.52
CA CYS A 129 -6.49 6.26 1.34
C CYS A 129 -5.35 6.56 0.37
N LEU A 130 -5.26 5.80 -0.72
CA LEU A 130 -4.20 5.96 -1.70
C LEU A 130 -4.20 7.40 -2.21
N ALA A 131 -5.38 8.02 -2.28
CA ALA A 131 -5.52 9.44 -2.59
C ALA A 131 -4.92 10.36 -1.52
N GLN A 132 -4.98 10.03 -0.22
CA GLN A 132 -4.27 10.76 0.83
C GLN A 132 -2.75 10.63 0.68
N HIS A 133 -2.25 9.41 0.43
CA HIS A 133 -0.81 9.19 0.20
C HIS A 133 -0.31 9.90 -1.06
N ILE A 134 -1.06 9.82 -2.17
CA ILE A 134 -0.78 10.56 -3.40
C ILE A 134 -0.85 12.07 -3.14
N GLY A 135 -1.84 12.53 -2.36
CA GLY A 135 -1.98 13.93 -1.97
C GLY A 135 -0.78 14.44 -1.18
N GLU A 136 -0.32 13.66 -0.21
CA GLU A 136 0.87 13.98 0.59
C GLU A 136 2.14 13.97 -0.27
N LEU A 137 2.31 12.97 -1.14
CA LEU A 137 3.44 12.92 -2.09
C LEU A 137 3.44 14.14 -3.02
N LYS A 138 2.28 14.52 -3.57
CA LYS A 138 2.14 15.73 -4.38
C LYS A 138 2.54 16.98 -3.61
N ARG A 139 2.10 17.11 -2.36
CA ARG A 139 2.45 18.24 -1.48
C ARG A 139 3.95 18.30 -1.23
N GLN A 140 4.58 17.16 -0.92
CA GLN A 140 6.03 17.07 -0.69
C GLN A 140 6.82 17.44 -1.96
N LEU A 141 6.37 16.99 -3.13
CA LEU A 141 6.99 17.33 -4.41
C LEU A 141 6.94 18.82 -4.70
N VAL A 142 5.80 19.48 -4.45
CA VAL A 142 5.67 20.94 -4.61
C VAL A 142 6.64 21.68 -3.68
N VAL A 143 6.72 21.28 -2.41
CA VAL A 143 7.65 21.89 -1.45
C VAL A 143 9.10 21.70 -1.90
N ALA A 144 9.48 20.51 -2.35
CA ALA A 144 10.81 20.23 -2.86
C ALA A 144 11.14 21.09 -4.09
N HIS A 145 10.20 21.23 -5.03
CA HIS A 145 10.35 22.08 -6.20
C HIS A 145 10.58 23.56 -5.84
N CYS A 146 9.78 24.12 -4.91
CA CYS A 146 9.97 25.50 -4.46
C CYS A 146 11.35 25.72 -3.81
N ARG A 147 11.82 24.76 -3.00
CA ARG A 147 13.16 24.81 -2.39
C ARG A 147 14.27 24.79 -3.44
N LEU A 148 14.13 23.93 -4.45
CA LEU A 148 15.05 23.85 -5.59
C LEU A 148 15.10 25.17 -6.37
N MET A 149 13.96 25.77 -6.67
CA MET A 149 13.90 27.06 -7.38
C MET A 149 14.52 28.20 -6.58
N ALA A 150 14.28 28.25 -5.26
CA ALA A 150 14.93 29.24 -4.40
C ALA A 150 16.46 29.04 -4.34
N ALA A 151 16.94 27.80 -4.35
CA ALA A 151 18.37 27.50 -4.38
C ALA A 151 19.01 27.91 -5.71
N VAL A 152 18.36 27.61 -6.84
CA VAL A 152 18.80 28.04 -8.18
C VAL A 152 18.89 29.56 -8.26
N LYS A 153 17.87 30.30 -7.80
CA LYS A 153 17.89 31.77 -7.79
C LYS A 153 19.07 32.33 -6.99
N LYS A 154 19.36 31.76 -5.82
CA LYS A 154 20.53 32.17 -5.01
C LYS A 154 21.85 31.88 -5.70
N LEU A 155 21.96 30.75 -6.40
CA LEU A 155 23.14 30.43 -7.20
C LEU A 155 23.32 31.43 -8.34
N ASP A 156 22.24 31.78 -9.06
CA ASP A 156 22.28 32.78 -10.13
C ASP A 156 22.68 34.17 -9.62
N GLU A 157 22.20 34.57 -8.44
CA GLU A 157 22.58 35.83 -7.77
C GLU A 157 24.09 35.85 -7.45
N LEU A 158 24.63 34.79 -6.88
CA LEU A 158 26.07 34.68 -6.55
C LEU A 158 26.95 34.65 -7.80
N VAL A 159 26.53 33.95 -8.85
CA VAL A 159 27.24 33.91 -10.14
C VAL A 159 27.18 35.27 -10.86
N GLY A 160 26.06 35.99 -10.74
CA GLY A 160 25.91 37.35 -11.25
C GLY A 160 26.78 38.37 -10.51
N GLU A 161 26.93 38.24 -9.19
CA GLU A 161 27.76 39.12 -8.36
C GLU A 161 29.27 38.97 -8.64
N GLU A 162 29.76 37.76 -8.96
CA GLU A 162 31.18 37.57 -9.33
C GLU A 162 31.56 38.26 -10.65
N SER A 163 30.60 38.48 -11.56
CA SER A 163 30.84 39.17 -12.83
C SER A 163 30.88 40.72 -12.71
N GLY A 164 30.46 41.28 -11.56
CA GLY A 164 30.39 42.72 -11.33
C GLY A 164 31.61 43.36 -10.66
N LEU A 165 32.58 42.58 -10.17
CA LEU A 165 33.72 43.10 -9.39
C LEU A 165 35.03 43.26 -10.18
N ALA A 166 35.07 42.95 -11.48
CA ALA A 166 36.30 42.98 -12.28
C ALA A 166 36.56 44.31 -13.01
N THR A 167 35.69 45.34 -12.89
CA THR A 167 35.74 46.51 -13.79
C THR A 167 36.02 47.87 -13.13
N SER A 168 36.76 47.91 -12.01
CA SER A 168 37.06 49.20 -11.36
C SER A 168 38.48 49.31 -10.79
N ILE A 169 39.53 48.86 -11.49
CA ILE A 169 40.91 49.30 -11.22
C ILE A 169 41.72 49.39 -12.52
N LEU A 170 41.48 50.38 -13.39
CA LEU A 170 42.47 50.87 -14.37
C LEU A 170 42.09 52.29 -14.87
N GLU A 171 42.02 53.28 -13.98
CA GLU A 171 42.14 54.69 -14.38
C GLU A 171 42.93 55.45 -13.33
N SER A 172 44.26 55.46 -13.48
CA SER A 172 45.14 56.61 -13.21
C SER A 172 46.60 56.15 -13.26
N GLU A 173 47.28 56.47 -14.36
CA GLU A 173 48.70 56.89 -14.39
C GLU A 173 49.16 57.04 -15.84
N HIS A 174 49.05 58.26 -16.40
CA HIS A 174 49.99 58.83 -17.38
C HIS A 174 49.64 60.31 -17.65
N VAL A 175 50.11 61.22 -16.79
CA VAL A 175 50.48 62.59 -17.19
C VAL A 175 51.63 63.06 -16.29
N ALA A 176 52.86 63.03 -16.83
CA ALA A 176 53.93 64.03 -16.73
C ALA A 176 55.28 63.40 -17.08
#